data_AF-A0A8J2L013-F1
#
_entry.id   AF-A0A8J2L013-F1
#
_cell.length_a   1.000
_cell.length_b   1.000
_cell.length_c   1.000
_cell.angle_alpha   90.00
_cell.angle_beta   90.00
_cell.angle_gamma   90.00
#
_symmetry.space_group_name_H-M   'P 1'
#
loop_
_entity.id
_entity.type
_entity.pdbx_description
1 polymer ?
#
loop_
_entity_poly.entity_id
_entity_poly.type
_entity_poly.pdbx_seq_one_letter_code
_entity_poly.pdbx_strand_id
1 'polypeptide(L)'
;MTSFMSEKGLNPLKQLMVPMAMAPIFVSCFFGLRKMANLPVESMKTGGMLWFTDLTVCDPYYILPLITSTTLWLTLETGADSARLSSSPNSHLMKYVFRALPLIVFPFTMNFPAALLCYWCSTNAVSLLQVTFLRIPKVRDYLNIEQLKNHKADSLPKKNKGFIKDAKEAWTNMKITKQLEERERFDEQMYKRAGRAPIPKTYKYDPTKVQPIQAKQK
;
A
#
# COMPACT_ATOMS: atom_id res chain seq x y z
N MET A 1 -5.05 -16.28 -5.96
CA MET A 1 -5.01 -14.83 -6.33
C MET A 1 -4.11 -14.60 -7.54
N THR A 2 -2.91 -15.19 -7.57
CA THR A 2 -1.98 -15.15 -8.72
C THR A 2 -2.53 -15.80 -9.99
N SER A 3 -3.27 -16.91 -9.87
CA SER A 3 -3.95 -17.57 -11.00
C SER A 3 -4.97 -16.64 -11.69
N PHE A 4 -5.85 -15.99 -10.93
CA PHE A 4 -6.84 -15.04 -11.45
C PHE A 4 -6.21 -13.79 -12.08
N MET A 5 -5.11 -13.27 -11.50
CA MET A 5 -4.37 -12.13 -12.07
C MET A 5 -3.73 -12.50 -13.41
N SER A 6 -3.17 -13.71 -13.51
CA SER A 6 -2.61 -14.25 -14.76
C SER A 6 -3.68 -14.46 -15.83
N GLU A 7 -4.85 -14.98 -15.44
CA GLU A 7 -6.00 -15.23 -16.31
C GLU A 7 -6.62 -13.93 -16.86
N LYS A 8 -6.56 -12.83 -16.09
CA LYS A 8 -7.00 -11.49 -16.49
C LYS A 8 -5.88 -10.63 -17.10
N GLY A 9 -4.68 -11.18 -17.32
CA GLY A 9 -3.54 -10.44 -17.87
C GLY A 9 -3.02 -9.29 -17.00
N LEU A 10 -3.38 -9.27 -15.71
CA LEU A 10 -2.98 -8.26 -14.75
C LEU A 10 -1.60 -8.62 -14.19
N ASN A 11 -0.55 -8.02 -14.76
CA ASN A 11 0.82 -8.27 -14.33
C ASN A 11 1.20 -7.33 -13.15
N PRO A 12 1.43 -7.84 -11.93
CA PRO A 12 1.78 -7.01 -10.77
C PRO A 12 3.07 -6.19 -10.99
N LEU A 13 3.98 -6.70 -11.83
CA LEU A 13 5.20 -5.97 -12.20
C LEU A 13 4.90 -4.70 -13.02
N LYS A 14 3.88 -4.73 -13.89
CA LYS A 14 3.46 -3.54 -14.64
C LYS A 14 2.87 -2.47 -13.72
N GLN A 15 2.28 -2.89 -12.60
CA GLN A 15 1.77 -1.98 -11.58
C GLN A 15 2.89 -1.31 -10.76
N LEU A 16 4.05 -1.98 -10.61
CA LEU A 16 5.25 -1.45 -9.93
C LEU A 16 6.09 -0.53 -10.84
N MET A 17 5.95 -0.64 -12.15
CA MET A 17 6.71 0.14 -13.13
C MET A 17 6.56 1.66 -12.95
N VAL A 18 5.34 2.12 -12.65
CA VAL A 18 5.05 3.57 -12.51
C VAL A 18 5.75 4.17 -11.28
N PRO A 19 5.62 3.61 -10.06
CA PRO A 19 6.43 4.05 -8.91
C PRO A 19 7.94 3.97 -9.17
N MET A 20 8.40 2.93 -9.85
CA MET A 20 9.83 2.74 -10.12
C MET A 20 10.41 3.80 -11.07
N ALA A 21 9.64 4.21 -12.08
CA ALA A 21 10.04 5.29 -12.98
C ALA A 21 9.99 6.67 -12.30
N MET A 22 9.12 6.86 -11.30
CA MET A 22 9.02 8.12 -10.55
C MET A 22 10.10 8.30 -9.48
N ALA A 23 10.61 7.22 -8.90
CA ALA A 23 11.60 7.29 -7.82
C ALA A 23 12.88 8.10 -8.18
N PRO A 24 13.52 7.95 -9.36
CA PRO A 24 14.69 8.72 -9.73
C PRO A 24 14.42 10.24 -9.85
N ILE A 25 13.24 10.60 -10.36
CA ILE A 25 12.83 12.00 -10.52
C ILE A 25 12.67 12.64 -9.16
N PHE A 26 11.96 11.96 -8.25
CA PHE A 26 11.77 12.42 -6.88
C PHE A 26 13.10 12.61 -6.14
N VAL A 27 13.99 11.62 -6.21
CA VAL A 27 15.32 11.67 -5.56
C VAL A 27 16.15 12.83 -6.10
N SER A 28 16.15 13.02 -7.43
CA SER A 28 16.88 14.10 -8.09
C SER A 28 16.36 15.47 -7.65
N CYS A 29 15.04 15.69 -7.67
CA CYS A 29 14.44 16.94 -7.23
C CYS A 29 14.67 17.20 -5.74
N PHE A 30 14.56 16.18 -4.89
CA PHE A 30 14.79 16.30 -3.45
C PHE A 30 16.23 16.74 -3.14
N PHE A 31 17.23 16.04 -3.69
CA PHE A 31 18.63 16.40 -3.44
C PHE A 31 19.00 17.73 -4.10
N GLY A 32 18.44 18.04 -5.27
CA GLY A 32 18.63 19.33 -5.94
C GLY A 32 18.12 20.49 -5.10
N LEU A 33 16.85 20.45 -4.69
CA LEU A 33 16.23 21.49 -3.86
C LEU A 33 16.93 21.62 -2.50
N ARG A 34 17.31 20.49 -1.88
CA ARG A 34 18.03 20.52 -0.61
C ARG A 34 19.41 21.17 -0.74
N LYS A 35 20.15 20.87 -1.82
CA LYS A 35 21.45 21.51 -2.08
C LYS A 35 21.30 23.00 -2.37
N MET A 36 20.28 23.39 -3.12
CA MET A 36 19.99 24.81 -3.40
C MET A 36 19.50 25.59 -2.17
N ALA A 37 18.85 24.92 -1.22
CA ALA A 37 18.52 25.51 0.07
C ALA A 37 19.76 25.65 0.97
N ASN A 38 20.65 24.65 0.97
CA ASN A 38 21.87 24.66 1.78
C ASN A 38 22.95 25.62 1.25
N LEU A 39 23.07 25.76 -0.08
CA LEU A 39 23.85 26.80 -0.74
C LEU A 39 22.84 27.82 -1.29
N PRO A 40 22.36 28.75 -0.45
CA PRO A 40 21.19 29.54 -0.75
C PRO A 40 21.42 30.36 -2.01
N VAL A 41 20.74 29.97 -3.08
CA VAL A 41 20.75 30.73 -4.33
C VAL A 41 20.07 32.06 -4.06
N GLU A 42 20.69 33.18 -4.44
CA GLU A 42 20.17 34.53 -4.14
C GLU A 42 18.72 34.72 -4.63
N SER A 43 18.33 34.10 -5.73
CA SER A 43 16.95 34.13 -6.24
C SER A 43 15.93 33.40 -5.35
N MET A 44 16.36 32.45 -4.51
CA MET A 44 15.48 31.73 -3.59
C MET A 44 15.23 32.48 -2.29
N LYS A 45 16.11 33.43 -1.94
CA LYS A 45 15.96 34.27 -0.73
C LYS A 45 14.82 35.29 -0.85
N THR A 46 14.52 35.70 -2.07
CA THR A 46 13.48 36.70 -2.39
C THR A 46 12.33 36.13 -3.23
N GLY A 47 12.42 34.86 -3.65
CA GLY A 47 11.46 34.20 -4.52
C GLY A 47 10.20 33.67 -3.84
N GLY A 48 9.98 34.01 -2.57
CA GLY A 48 8.82 33.59 -1.78
C GLY A 48 7.51 34.29 -2.14
N MET A 49 6.40 33.77 -1.61
CA MET A 49 5.06 34.31 -1.82
C MET A 49 4.38 34.65 -0.48
N LEU A 50 3.70 35.80 -0.45
CA LEU A 50 2.75 36.27 0.57
C LEU A 50 3.29 36.29 2.03
N TRP A 51 3.46 35.12 2.66
CA TRP A 51 3.84 34.96 4.08
C TRP A 51 5.23 34.35 4.31
N PHE A 52 5.88 33.83 3.25
CA PHE A 52 7.28 33.38 3.29
C PHE A 52 8.02 34.04 2.14
N THR A 53 9.07 34.81 2.41
CA THR A 53 9.87 35.52 1.39
C THR A 53 11.09 34.72 0.96
N ASP A 54 11.65 33.94 1.88
CA ASP A 54 12.84 33.12 1.68
C ASP A 54 12.46 31.63 1.65
N LEU A 55 12.78 30.97 0.54
CA LEU A 55 12.52 29.54 0.35
C LEU A 55 13.60 28.64 0.97
N THR A 56 14.76 29.20 1.33
CA THR A 56 15.92 28.44 1.82
C THR A 56 15.81 28.13 3.31
N VAL A 57 15.03 28.93 4.04
CA VAL A 57 14.76 28.77 5.47
C VAL A 57 13.48 27.97 5.71
N CYS A 58 13.30 27.54 6.96
CA CYS A 58 12.05 26.92 7.39
C CYS A 58 10.92 27.97 7.43
N ASP A 59 9.68 27.55 7.19
CA ASP A 59 8.52 28.45 7.24
C ASP A 59 8.29 28.97 8.68
N PRO A 60 8.40 30.29 8.94
CA PRO A 60 8.25 30.85 10.28
C PRO A 60 6.83 30.71 10.86
N TYR A 61 5.81 30.54 10.00
CA TYR A 61 4.41 30.44 10.43
C TYR A 61 3.85 29.01 10.40
N TYR A 62 4.66 28.03 9.98
CA TYR A 62 4.26 26.62 9.84
C TYR A 62 3.00 26.37 8.98
N ILE A 63 2.64 27.32 8.12
CA ILE A 63 1.49 27.25 7.22
C ILE A 63 1.78 26.26 6.08
N LEU A 64 2.99 26.27 5.51
CA LEU A 64 3.42 25.35 4.45
C LEU A 64 3.42 23.88 4.91
N PRO A 65 4.02 23.52 6.05
CA PRO A 65 3.93 22.18 6.61
C PRO A 65 2.48 21.72 6.78
N LEU A 66 1.58 22.60 7.25
CA LEU A 66 0.17 22.30 7.46
C LEU A 66 -0.56 22.02 6.15
N ILE A 67 -0.37 22.89 5.14
CA ILE A 67 -0.95 22.73 3.81
C ILE A 67 -0.41 21.46 3.14
N THR A 68 0.90 21.22 3.23
CA THR A 68 1.54 20.05 2.62
C THR A 68 1.02 18.76 3.25
N SER A 69 0.88 18.72 4.57
CA SER A 69 0.31 17.57 5.28
C SER A 69 -1.16 17.33 4.92
N THR A 70 -1.96 18.40 4.85
CA THR A 70 -3.39 18.32 4.49
C THR A 70 -3.60 17.89 3.03
N THR A 71 -2.80 18.42 2.09
CA THR A 71 -2.86 18.05 0.67
C THR A 71 -2.38 16.62 0.44
N LEU A 72 -1.38 16.16 1.18
CA LEU A 72 -0.94 14.77 1.16
C LEU A 72 -2.06 13.84 1.65
N TRP A 73 -2.71 14.19 2.76
CA TRP A 73 -3.86 13.43 3.26
C TRP A 73 -4.97 13.32 2.20
N LEU A 74 -5.33 14.44 1.58
CA LEU A 74 -6.36 14.45 0.55
C LEU A 74 -5.96 13.62 -0.67
N THR A 75 -4.70 13.69 -1.09
CA THR A 75 -4.16 12.90 -2.21
C THR A 75 -4.25 11.40 -1.92
N LEU A 76 -3.96 10.98 -0.69
CA LEU A 76 -4.03 9.57 -0.29
C LEU A 76 -5.48 9.07 -0.16
N GLU A 77 -6.37 9.90 0.40
CA GLU A 77 -7.79 9.57 0.56
C GLU A 77 -8.52 9.51 -0.81
N THR A 78 -8.14 10.38 -1.75
CA THR A 78 -8.81 10.47 -3.07
C THR A 78 -8.12 9.65 -4.17
N GLY A 79 -6.81 9.40 -4.03
CA GLY A 79 -5.98 8.77 -5.05
C GLY A 79 -6.17 7.26 -5.17
N ALA A 80 -5.50 6.69 -6.19
CA ALA A 80 -5.52 5.25 -6.49
C ALA A 80 -5.06 4.36 -5.32
N ASP A 81 -4.33 4.92 -4.36
CA ASP A 81 -3.86 4.20 -3.17
C ASP A 81 -5.01 3.83 -2.23
N SER A 82 -6.09 4.61 -2.17
CA SER A 82 -7.31 4.21 -1.45
C SER A 82 -7.99 2.99 -2.07
N ALA A 83 -7.96 2.87 -3.41
CA ALA A 83 -8.48 1.70 -4.12
C ALA A 83 -7.55 0.47 -3.95
N ARG A 84 -6.24 0.67 -3.92
CA ARG A 84 -5.26 -0.40 -3.63
C ARG A 84 -5.37 -0.90 -2.20
N LEU A 85 -5.62 -0.01 -1.24
CA LEU A 85 -5.80 -0.35 0.16
C LEU A 85 -7.02 -1.27 0.39
N SER A 86 -8.09 -1.12 -0.38
CA SER A 86 -9.25 -2.03 -0.31
C SER A 86 -8.96 -3.48 -0.70
N SER A 87 -7.87 -3.74 -1.41
CA SER A 87 -7.58 -5.06 -1.98
C SER A 87 -6.68 -5.94 -1.11
N SER A 88 -6.11 -5.42 -0.02
CA SER A 88 -5.23 -6.21 0.87
C SER A 88 -5.99 -6.85 2.04
N PRO A 89 -5.59 -8.04 2.51
CA PRO A 89 -6.15 -8.66 3.72
C PRO A 89 -6.05 -7.78 4.99
N ASN A 90 -5.10 -6.83 5.00
CA ASN A 90 -4.85 -5.86 6.07
C ASN A 90 -5.41 -4.46 5.77
N SER A 91 -6.41 -4.36 4.87
CA SER A 91 -6.96 -3.10 4.37
C SER A 91 -7.36 -2.11 5.46
N HIS A 92 -7.91 -2.58 6.58
CA HIS A 92 -8.36 -1.74 7.68
C HIS A 92 -7.19 -1.08 8.43
N LEU A 93 -6.18 -1.86 8.81
CA LEU A 93 -5.01 -1.34 9.51
C LEU A 93 -4.25 -0.34 8.63
N MET A 94 -4.08 -0.66 7.35
CA MET A 94 -3.44 0.26 6.41
C MET A 94 -4.24 1.56 6.30
N LYS A 95 -5.57 1.52 6.17
CA LYS A 95 -6.39 2.75 6.15
C LYS A 95 -6.14 3.64 7.37
N TYR A 96 -6.05 3.05 8.57
CA TYR A 96 -5.76 3.82 9.78
C TYR A 96 -4.35 4.41 9.76
N VAL A 97 -3.35 3.66 9.31
CA VAL A 97 -1.96 4.15 9.19
C VAL A 97 -1.89 5.31 8.21
N PHE A 98 -2.47 5.19 7.02
CA PHE A 98 -2.47 6.27 6.02
C PHE A 98 -3.28 7.49 6.47
N ARG A 99 -4.32 7.31 7.29
CA ARG A 99 -5.09 8.42 7.88
C ARG A 99 -4.34 9.11 9.03
N ALA A 100 -3.48 8.38 9.75
CA ALA A 100 -2.60 8.93 10.79
C ALA A 100 -1.30 9.52 10.22
N LEU A 101 -0.91 9.15 9.00
CA LEU A 101 0.32 9.61 8.34
C LEU A 101 0.50 11.15 8.33
N PRO A 102 -0.52 11.97 8.05
CA PRO A 102 -0.37 13.43 8.05
C PRO A 102 0.05 14.00 9.42
N LEU A 103 -0.38 13.37 10.51
CA LEU A 103 -0.02 13.77 11.88
C LEU A 103 1.47 13.51 12.18
N ILE A 104 2.05 12.50 11.53
CA ILE A 104 3.48 12.18 11.66
C ILE A 104 4.30 13.06 10.71
N VAL A 105 3.79 13.29 9.49
CA VAL A 105 4.46 14.08 8.47
C VAL A 105 4.55 15.55 8.89
N PHE A 106 3.51 16.11 9.52
CA PHE A 106 3.49 17.51 9.94
C PHE A 106 4.72 17.94 10.79
N PRO A 107 5.01 17.34 11.97
CA PRO A 107 6.18 17.71 12.77
C PRO A 107 7.50 17.35 12.08
N PHE A 108 7.52 16.30 11.25
CA PHE A 108 8.70 15.96 10.45
C PHE A 108 9.03 17.07 9.44
N THR A 109 8.01 17.64 8.79
CA THR A 109 8.16 18.69 7.77
C THR A 109 8.47 20.08 8.32
N MET A 110 8.29 20.33 9.62
CA MET A 110 8.55 21.65 10.23
C MET A 110 10.01 22.12 10.12
N ASN A 111 10.95 21.18 10.12
CA ASN A 111 12.39 21.48 10.06
C ASN A 111 12.94 21.48 8.62
N PHE A 112 12.08 21.35 7.62
CA PHE A 112 12.52 21.34 6.22
C PHE A 112 12.46 22.75 5.61
N PRO A 113 13.37 23.07 4.68
CA PRO A 113 13.31 24.31 3.91
C PRO A 113 11.98 24.47 3.17
N ALA A 114 11.46 25.68 3.14
CA ALA A 114 10.20 26.02 2.46
C ALA A 114 10.21 25.63 0.97
N ALA A 115 11.35 25.66 0.30
CA ALA A 115 11.54 25.20 -1.08
C ALA A 115 11.04 23.77 -1.30
N LEU A 116 11.36 22.87 -0.36
CA LEU A 116 11.01 21.47 -0.46
C LEU A 116 9.52 21.25 -0.21
N LEU A 117 8.95 22.01 0.72
CA LEU A 117 7.52 22.01 1.01
C LEU A 117 6.70 22.58 -0.14
N CYS A 118 7.19 23.63 -0.82
CA CYS A 118 6.57 24.17 -2.03
C CYS A 118 6.52 23.13 -3.15
N TYR A 119 7.61 22.39 -3.35
CA TYR A 119 7.67 21.29 -4.31
C TYR A 119 6.66 20.19 -3.99
N TRP A 120 6.59 19.75 -2.73
CA TRP A 120 5.60 18.74 -2.32
C TRP A 120 4.17 19.23 -2.42
N CYS A 121 3.89 20.46 -2.00
CA CYS A 121 2.57 21.07 -2.14
C CYS A 121 2.12 21.12 -3.61
N SER A 122 3.01 21.58 -4.50
CA SER A 122 2.73 21.64 -5.95
C SER A 122 2.52 20.25 -6.54
N THR A 123 3.32 19.27 -6.14
CA THR A 123 3.19 17.87 -6.58
C THR A 123 1.87 17.26 -6.13
N ASN A 124 1.47 17.48 -4.88
CA ASN A 124 0.18 17.04 -4.36
C ASN A 124 -0.98 17.72 -5.09
N ALA A 125 -0.88 19.02 -5.38
CA ALA A 125 -1.89 19.76 -6.12
C ALA A 125 -2.07 19.22 -7.56
N VAL A 126 -0.96 18.97 -8.28
CA VAL A 126 -1.00 18.35 -9.61
C VAL A 126 -1.58 16.93 -9.54
N SER A 127 -1.20 16.16 -8.52
CA SER A 127 -1.72 14.80 -8.32
C SER A 127 -3.22 14.80 -8.07
N LEU A 128 -3.73 15.72 -7.24
CA LEU A 128 -5.16 15.90 -6.99
C LEU A 128 -5.91 16.32 -8.24
N LEU A 129 -5.34 17.23 -9.02
CA LEU A 129 -5.90 17.64 -10.30
C LEU A 129 -5.98 16.44 -11.26
N GLN A 130 -4.91 15.67 -11.38
CA GLN A 130 -4.86 14.45 -12.20
C GLN A 130 -5.92 13.43 -11.76
N VAL A 131 -6.02 13.17 -10.46
CA VAL A 131 -7.03 12.24 -9.90
C VAL A 131 -8.44 12.73 -10.17
N THR A 132 -8.70 14.02 -9.96
CA THR A 132 -10.02 14.63 -10.19
C THR A 132 -10.39 14.57 -11.67
N PHE A 133 -9.45 14.90 -12.56
CA PHE A 133 -9.62 14.83 -14.00
C PHE A 133 -9.93 13.40 -14.48
N LEU A 134 -9.18 12.40 -14.00
CA LEU A 134 -9.40 10.99 -14.32
C LEU A 134 -10.67 10.39 -13.67
N ARG A 135 -11.29 11.09 -12.73
CA ARG A 135 -12.55 10.68 -12.10
C ARG A 135 -13.77 11.18 -12.88
N ILE A 136 -13.60 12.15 -13.77
CA ILE A 136 -14.69 12.65 -14.62
C ILE A 136 -15.16 11.52 -15.55
N PRO A 137 -16.45 11.14 -15.54
CA PRO A 137 -16.94 9.99 -16.30
C PRO A 137 -16.69 10.14 -17.81
N LYS A 138 -16.87 11.34 -18.37
CA LYS A 138 -16.60 11.63 -19.78
C LYS A 138 -15.15 11.36 -20.20
N VAL A 139 -14.19 11.66 -19.32
CA VAL A 139 -12.76 11.42 -19.58
C VAL A 139 -12.46 9.92 -19.52
N ARG A 140 -13.10 9.20 -18.59
CA ARG A 140 -12.95 7.74 -18.45
C ARG A 140 -13.54 6.99 -19.64
N ASP A 141 -14.70 7.44 -20.12
CA ASP A 141 -15.36 6.85 -21.29
C ASP A 141 -14.52 7.08 -22.56
N TYR A 142 -13.94 8.27 -22.72
CA TYR A 142 -13.01 8.57 -23.81
C TYR A 142 -11.73 7.71 -23.76
N LEU A 143 -11.22 7.46 -22.55
CA LEU A 143 -10.03 6.63 -22.32
C LEU A 143 -10.34 5.13 -22.21
N ASN A 144 -11.59 4.71 -22.43
CA ASN A 144 -12.04 3.31 -22.33
C ASN A 144 -11.67 2.64 -20.97
N ILE A 145 -11.69 3.41 -19.89
CA ILE A 145 -11.40 2.92 -18.54
C ILE A 145 -12.71 2.44 -17.92
N GLU A 146 -12.78 1.17 -17.49
CA GLU A 146 -13.95 0.63 -16.81
C GLU A 146 -14.44 1.58 -15.70
N GLN A 147 -15.74 1.87 -15.72
CA GLN A 147 -16.33 2.76 -14.73
C GLN A 147 -16.20 2.16 -13.33
N LEU A 148 -15.90 3.01 -12.35
CA LEU A 148 -15.80 2.58 -10.97
C LEU A 148 -17.21 2.14 -10.51
N LYS A 149 -17.47 0.83 -10.53
CA LYS A 149 -18.77 0.26 -10.17
C LYS A 149 -19.05 0.60 -8.70
N ASN A 150 -19.94 1.56 -8.47
CA ASN A 150 -20.30 2.02 -7.13
C ASN A 150 -21.20 0.95 -6.49
N HIS A 151 -20.60 0.05 -5.73
CA HIS A 151 -21.36 -0.94 -4.96
C HIS A 151 -22.09 -0.19 -3.85
N LYS A 152 -23.43 -0.20 -3.86
CA LYS A 152 -24.23 0.44 -2.80
C LYS A 152 -23.74 -0.06 -1.44
N ALA A 153 -23.45 0.87 -0.54
CA ALA A 153 -22.89 0.56 0.79
C ALA A 153 -23.79 -0.41 1.59
N ASP A 154 -25.10 -0.41 1.34
CA ASP A 154 -26.08 -1.32 1.96
C ASP A 154 -25.94 -2.79 1.58
N SER A 155 -25.36 -3.11 0.41
CA SER A 155 -25.22 -4.51 -0.04
C SER A 155 -23.92 -5.17 0.42
N LEU A 156 -23.08 -4.44 1.15
CA LEU A 156 -21.85 -4.98 1.73
C LEU A 156 -22.13 -5.33 3.20
N PRO A 157 -21.62 -6.46 3.73
CA PRO A 157 -21.68 -6.75 5.16
C PRO A 157 -20.68 -5.85 5.93
N LYS A 158 -20.67 -4.56 5.64
CA LYS A 158 -19.83 -3.57 6.31
C LYS A 158 -20.62 -3.01 7.47
N LYS A 159 -20.66 -3.80 8.53
CA LYS A 159 -21.24 -3.41 9.81
C LYS A 159 -20.51 -2.15 10.27
N ASN A 160 -21.20 -1.04 10.53
CA ASN A 160 -20.65 0.16 11.18
C ASN A 160 -20.23 -0.21 12.61
N LYS A 161 -19.11 -0.92 12.74
CA LYS A 161 -18.49 -1.26 14.00
C LYS A 161 -17.63 -0.05 14.40
N GLY A 162 -17.68 0.35 15.67
CA GLY A 162 -16.88 1.46 16.16
C GLY A 162 -15.37 1.20 15.99
N PHE A 163 -14.58 2.26 15.87
CA PHE A 163 -13.12 2.26 15.60
C PHE A 163 -12.33 1.19 16.40
N ILE A 164 -12.66 1.00 17.68
CA ILE A 164 -11.98 0.03 18.57
C ILE A 164 -12.22 -1.42 18.11
N LYS A 165 -13.43 -1.74 17.66
CA LYS A 165 -13.77 -3.10 17.19
C LYS A 165 -13.07 -3.40 15.86
N ASP A 166 -13.03 -2.44 14.95
CA ASP A 166 -12.32 -2.57 13.68
C ASP A 166 -10.81 -2.76 13.90
N ALA A 167 -10.22 -2.01 14.83
CA ALA A 167 -8.80 -2.17 15.19
C ALA A 167 -8.52 -3.57 15.79
N LYS A 168 -9.38 -4.07 16.67
CA LYS A 168 -9.25 -5.41 17.27
C LYS A 168 -9.37 -6.51 16.21
N GLU A 169 -10.33 -6.38 15.30
CA GLU A 169 -10.59 -7.32 14.21
C GLU A 169 -9.42 -7.36 13.21
N ALA A 170 -8.85 -6.20 12.87
CA ALA A 170 -7.65 -6.12 12.05
C ALA A 170 -6.45 -6.81 12.71
N TRP A 171 -6.27 -6.65 14.02
CA TRP A 171 -5.19 -7.30 14.76
C TRP A 171 -5.35 -8.83 14.83
N THR A 172 -6.59 -9.32 15.04
CA THR A 172 -6.87 -10.76 15.00
C THR A 172 -6.66 -11.35 13.61
N ASN A 173 -7.10 -10.67 12.55
CA ASN A 173 -6.92 -11.12 11.17
C ASN A 173 -5.44 -11.22 10.82
N MET A 174 -4.64 -10.22 11.18
CA MET A 174 -3.18 -10.25 11.00
C MET A 174 -2.53 -11.43 11.72
N LYS A 175 -2.96 -11.73 12.96
CA LYS A 175 -2.46 -12.89 13.72
C LYS A 175 -2.80 -14.20 13.02
N ILE A 176 -4.02 -14.34 12.50
CA ILE A 176 -4.48 -15.52 11.75
C ILE A 176 -3.67 -15.67 10.46
N THR A 177 -3.47 -14.60 9.69
CA THR A 177 -2.68 -14.63 8.46
C THR A 177 -1.24 -15.06 8.73
N LYS A 178 -0.61 -14.54 9.79
CA LYS A 178 0.74 -14.94 10.17
C LYS A 178 0.81 -16.43 10.54
N GLN A 179 -0.19 -16.93 11.26
CA GLN A 179 -0.29 -18.36 11.59
C GLN A 179 -0.50 -19.25 10.36
N LEU A 180 -1.29 -18.80 9.38
CA LEU A 180 -1.44 -19.51 8.11
C LEU A 180 -0.12 -19.55 7.32
N GLU A 181 0.59 -18.43 7.23
CA GLU A 181 1.87 -18.37 6.53
C GLU A 181 2.92 -19.27 7.19
N GLU A 182 2.97 -19.31 8.53
CA GLU A 182 3.83 -20.23 9.27
C GLU A 182 3.48 -21.69 9.00
N ARG A 183 2.19 -22.03 8.91
CA ARG A 183 1.72 -23.39 8.54
C ARG A 183 2.08 -23.75 7.10
N GLU A 184 1.84 -22.85 6.15
CA GLU A 184 2.22 -23.06 4.75
C GLU A 184 3.73 -23.27 4.60
N ARG A 185 4.56 -22.48 5.30
CA ARG A 185 6.01 -22.67 5.34
C ARG A 185 6.40 -24.01 5.94
N PHE A 186 5.73 -24.44 7.00
CA PHE A 186 5.98 -25.74 7.63
C PHE A 186 5.60 -26.88 6.69
N ASP A 187 4.43 -26.82 6.05
CA ASP A 187 3.94 -27.80 5.09
C ASP A 187 4.87 -27.88 3.86
N GLU A 188 5.35 -26.75 3.35
CA GLU A 188 6.32 -26.72 2.25
C GLU A 188 7.65 -27.37 2.66
N GLN A 189 8.13 -27.12 3.88
CA GLN A 189 9.33 -27.79 4.41
C GLN A 189 9.11 -29.29 4.58
N MET A 190 7.95 -29.71 5.09
CA MET A 190 7.58 -31.11 5.24
C MET A 190 7.47 -31.81 3.88
N TYR A 191 6.85 -31.16 2.90
CA TYR A 191 6.74 -31.67 1.53
C TYR A 191 8.12 -31.86 0.88
N LYS A 192 9.00 -30.85 0.97
CA LYS A 192 10.38 -30.94 0.47
C LYS A 192 11.20 -32.03 1.18
N ARG A 193 10.99 -32.21 2.49
CA ARG A 193 11.62 -33.30 3.25
C ARG A 193 11.09 -34.66 2.82
N ALA A 194 9.78 -34.83 2.67
CA ALA A 194 9.16 -36.09 2.25
C ALA A 194 9.62 -36.52 0.85
N GLY A 195 9.80 -35.56 -0.08
CA GLY A 195 10.32 -35.84 -1.42
C GLY A 195 11.83 -36.16 -1.48
N ARG A 196 12.60 -35.82 -0.44
CA ARG A 196 14.05 -36.10 -0.34
C ARG A 196 14.39 -37.25 0.60
N ALA A 197 13.48 -37.61 1.49
CA ALA A 197 13.65 -38.72 2.42
C ALA A 197 13.59 -40.06 1.66
N PRO A 198 14.32 -41.09 2.13
CA PRO A 198 14.21 -42.43 1.57
C PRO A 198 12.78 -42.94 1.71
N ILE A 199 12.29 -43.65 0.68
CA ILE A 199 10.91 -44.13 0.61
C ILE A 199 10.62 -45.04 1.82
N PRO A 200 9.62 -44.71 2.65
CA PRO A 200 9.25 -45.56 3.78
C PRO A 200 8.71 -46.90 3.28
N LYS A 201 9.03 -47.99 3.97
CA LYS A 201 8.49 -49.32 3.63
C LYS A 201 6.98 -49.33 3.88
N THR A 202 6.19 -49.42 2.82
CA THR A 202 4.72 -49.52 2.89
C THR A 202 4.28 -50.96 2.61
N TYR A 203 3.27 -51.46 3.33
CA TYR A 203 2.69 -52.79 3.12
C TYR A 203 1.37 -52.69 2.34
N LYS A 204 1.08 -53.66 1.48
CA LYS A 204 -0.16 -53.71 0.67
C LYS A 204 -1.40 -54.03 1.51
N TYR A 205 -1.21 -54.70 2.63
CA TYR A 205 -2.23 -55.02 3.62
C TYR A 205 -1.90 -54.31 4.93
N ASP A 206 -2.92 -54.01 5.72
CA ASP A 206 -2.75 -53.40 7.04
C ASP A 206 -2.04 -54.39 7.97
N PRO A 207 -0.78 -54.12 8.38
CA PRO A 207 -0.01 -55.05 9.21
C PRO A 207 -0.51 -55.11 10.66
N THR A 208 -1.40 -54.18 11.07
CA THR A 208 -1.97 -54.17 12.42
C THR A 208 -3.25 -54.99 12.55
N LYS A 209 -3.85 -55.39 11.42
CA LYS A 209 -5.02 -56.28 11.41
C LYS A 209 -4.58 -57.74 11.29
N VAL A 210 -4.90 -58.53 12.30
CA VAL A 210 -4.72 -59.99 12.26
C VAL A 210 -5.66 -60.55 11.20
N GLN A 211 -5.10 -61.09 10.11
CA GLN A 211 -5.91 -61.78 9.11
C GLN A 211 -6.38 -63.12 9.70
N PRO A 212 -7.69 -63.44 9.68
CA PRO A 212 -8.17 -64.74 10.12
C PRO A 212 -7.60 -65.80 9.18
N ILE A 213 -6.86 -66.75 9.74
CA ILE A 213 -6.25 -67.86 9.02
C ILE A 213 -7.39 -68.71 8.44
N GLN A 214 -7.71 -68.52 7.16
CA GLN A 214 -8.54 -69.49 6.43
C GLN A 214 -7.66 -70.69 6.09
N ALA A 215 -7.72 -71.72 6.92
CA ALA A 215 -7.12 -73.00 6.66
C ALA A 215 -7.73 -73.59 5.37
N LYS A 216 -6.92 -73.69 4.31
CA LYS A 216 -7.28 -74.40 3.08
C LYS A 216 -7.43 -75.89 3.43
N GLN A 217 -8.64 -76.44 3.36
CA GLN A 217 -8.85 -77.89 3.44
C GLN A 217 -8.43 -78.55 2.13
N LYS A 218 -7.40 -79.40 2.23
CA LYS A 218 -6.81 -80.35 1.26
C LYS A 218 -6.24 -79.79 -0.04
#